data_AF-A0A2V6PX91-F1
#
_entry.id   AF-A0A2V6PX91-F1
#
_cell.length_a   1.000
_cell.length_b   1.000
_cell.length_c   1.000
_cell.angle_alpha   90.00
_cell.angle_beta   90.00
_cell.angle_gamma   90.00
#
_symmetry.space_group_name_H-M   'P 1'
#
loop_
_entity.id
_entity.type
_entity.pdbx_description
1 polymer ?
#
loop_
_entity_poly.entity_id
_entity_poly.type
_entity_poly.pdbx_seq_one_letter_code
_entity_poly.pdbx_strand_id
1 'polypeptide(L)'
;MARDIRSAGAGTATIGFDAVSLAEPARIVFHRDVNVDGVAVGRRETITWKLDRDVLRRDAGGGAQPIVTGVRALAFTYLDARGELTAAAANVRAVRITLTVAATNAASPGADVAATVSTQVRLRNR
;
A
#
# COMPACT_ATOMS: atom_id res chain seq x y z
N MET A 1 -2.30 5.96 -2.80
CA MET A 1 -2.20 4.57 -2.31
C MET A 1 -2.80 3.54 -3.26
N ALA A 2 -4.13 3.43 -3.42
CA ALA A 2 -4.76 2.37 -4.23
C ALA A 2 -4.21 2.27 -5.67
N ARG A 3 -3.96 3.42 -6.32
CA ARG A 3 -3.31 3.47 -7.65
C ARG A 3 -1.88 2.90 -7.64
N ASP A 4 -1.10 3.18 -6.61
CA ASP A 4 0.26 2.63 -6.51
C ASP A 4 0.21 1.11 -6.32
N ILE A 5 -0.63 0.61 -5.40
CA ILE A 5 -0.78 -0.83 -5.15
C ILE A 5 -1.26 -1.57 -6.40
N ARG A 6 -2.20 -0.99 -7.15
CA ARG A 6 -2.62 -1.56 -8.45
C ARG A 6 -1.45 -1.71 -9.43
N SER A 7 -0.47 -0.80 -9.38
CA SER A 7 0.69 -0.84 -10.27
C SER A 7 1.76 -1.85 -9.86
N ALA A 8 1.61 -2.54 -8.72
CA ALA A 8 2.54 -3.60 -8.32
C ALA A 8 2.61 -4.70 -9.39
N GLY A 9 3.83 -5.12 -9.72
CA GLY A 9 4.08 -6.08 -10.80
C GLY A 9 4.04 -5.49 -12.22
N ALA A 10 3.77 -4.20 -12.40
CA ALA A 10 3.83 -3.59 -13.74
C ALA A 10 5.27 -3.57 -14.28
N GLY A 11 5.41 -3.72 -15.61
CA GLY A 11 6.69 -3.56 -16.33
C GLY A 11 7.44 -4.86 -16.62
N THR A 12 7.19 -5.92 -15.85
CA THR A 12 7.90 -7.21 -15.99
C THR A 12 7.00 -8.34 -16.53
N ALA A 13 7.54 -9.14 -17.45
CA ALA A 13 6.96 -10.41 -17.91
C ALA A 13 7.68 -11.64 -17.31
N THR A 14 8.63 -11.43 -16.41
CA THR A 14 9.57 -12.47 -15.96
C THR A 14 9.01 -13.22 -14.74
N ILE A 15 9.05 -14.55 -14.81
CA ILE A 15 8.70 -15.46 -13.71
C ILE A 15 9.73 -15.25 -12.58
N GLY A 16 9.26 -14.93 -11.36
CA GLY A 16 10.11 -14.71 -10.17
C GLY A 16 10.17 -13.28 -9.64
N PHE A 17 9.48 -12.31 -10.26
CA PHE A 17 9.38 -10.95 -9.72
C PHE A 17 8.43 -10.88 -8.52
N ASP A 18 8.95 -10.55 -7.34
CA ASP A 18 8.11 -10.34 -6.16
C ASP A 18 7.42 -8.97 -6.22
N ALA A 19 6.15 -8.98 -6.63
CA ALA A 19 5.35 -7.76 -6.72
C ALA A 19 5.14 -7.12 -5.35
N VAL A 20 5.04 -7.93 -4.30
CA VAL A 20 4.98 -7.50 -2.90
C VAL A 20 6.12 -8.19 -2.19
N SER A 21 7.00 -7.42 -1.56
CA SER A 21 8.13 -7.95 -0.76
C SER A 21 7.87 -7.90 0.73
N LEU A 22 6.93 -7.05 1.17
CA LEU A 22 6.49 -7.01 2.57
C LEU A 22 4.98 -6.77 2.64
N ALA A 23 4.29 -7.62 3.41
CA ALA A 23 2.85 -7.64 3.58
C ALA A 23 2.47 -7.60 5.07
N GLU A 24 2.59 -6.43 5.71
CA GLU A 24 2.21 -6.21 7.11
C GLU A 24 0.88 -5.44 7.21
N PRO A 25 0.11 -5.61 8.29
CA PRO A 25 -1.20 -4.94 8.43
C PRO A 25 -1.17 -3.42 8.27
N ALA A 26 -0.11 -2.73 8.69
CA ALA A 26 0.01 -1.28 8.60
C ALA A 26 1.18 -0.82 7.71
N ARG A 27 1.78 -1.74 6.95
CA ARG A 27 2.92 -1.46 6.06
C ARG A 27 2.95 -2.41 4.89
N ILE A 28 3.10 -1.87 3.69
CA ILE A 28 3.29 -2.65 2.48
C ILE A 28 4.50 -2.13 1.71
N VAL A 29 5.32 -3.06 1.21
CA VAL A 29 6.40 -2.78 0.27
C VAL A 29 6.14 -3.57 -1.01
N PHE A 30 6.13 -2.87 -2.13
CA PHE A 30 5.88 -3.47 -3.43
C PHE A 30 6.72 -2.84 -4.52
N HIS A 31 6.84 -3.58 -5.62
CA HIS A 31 7.73 -3.28 -6.72
C HIS A 31 6.96 -3.06 -8.01
N ARG A 32 7.43 -2.12 -8.81
CA ARG A 32 7.05 -1.92 -10.20
C ARG A 32 8.31 -1.68 -11.01
N ASP A 33 8.42 -2.32 -12.15
CA ASP A 33 9.50 -2.10 -13.10
C ASP A 33 9.12 -0.89 -13.97
N VAL A 34 9.84 0.22 -13.79
CA VAL A 34 9.55 1.52 -14.45
C VAL A 34 10.38 1.72 -15.71
N ASN A 35 11.62 1.21 -15.71
CA ASN A 35 12.59 1.33 -16.79
C ASN A 35 12.55 0.11 -17.75
N VAL A 36 11.76 -0.91 -17.44
CA VAL A 36 11.51 -2.11 -18.26
C VAL A 36 12.81 -2.91 -18.47
N ASP A 37 13.70 -2.90 -17.48
CA ASP A 37 14.95 -3.68 -17.51
C ASP A 37 14.79 -5.08 -16.91
N GLY A 38 13.59 -5.41 -16.41
CA GLY A 38 13.28 -6.69 -15.78
C GLY A 38 13.78 -6.83 -14.35
N VAL A 39 14.34 -5.76 -13.76
CA VAL A 39 14.90 -5.70 -12.41
C VAL A 39 14.07 -4.73 -11.56
N ALA A 40 13.97 -5.00 -10.25
CA ALA A 40 13.03 -4.29 -9.35
C ALA A 40 13.69 -3.68 -8.11
N VAL A 41 15.01 -3.52 -8.14
CA VAL A 41 15.83 -3.12 -6.98
C VAL A 41 16.41 -1.71 -7.13
N GLY A 42 16.09 -1.00 -8.21
CA GLY A 42 16.45 0.40 -8.40
C GLY A 42 15.71 1.34 -7.45
N ARG A 43 16.37 2.43 -7.04
CA ARG A 43 15.67 3.58 -6.44
C ARG A 43 14.58 4.02 -7.43
N ARG A 44 13.33 4.14 -6.97
CA ARG A 44 12.09 4.51 -7.72
C ARG A 44 11.25 3.33 -8.27
N GLU A 45 11.74 2.10 -8.18
CA GLU A 45 10.98 0.88 -8.50
C GLU A 45 10.30 0.27 -7.27
N THR A 46 10.83 0.58 -6.08
CA THR A 46 10.23 0.19 -4.80
C THR A 46 9.36 1.30 -4.24
N ILE A 47 8.13 0.97 -3.85
CA ILE A 47 7.22 1.87 -3.13
C ILE A 47 6.90 1.26 -1.76
N THR A 48 7.05 2.06 -0.71
CA THR A 48 6.62 1.73 0.64
C THR A 48 5.46 2.63 1.06
N TRP A 49 4.39 2.03 1.54
CA TRP A 49 3.37 2.73 2.33
C TRP A 49 3.42 2.22 3.76
N LYS A 50 3.39 3.14 4.73
CA LYS A 50 3.36 2.78 6.15
C LYS A 50 2.58 3.80 6.96
N LEU A 51 1.93 3.34 8.03
CA LEU A 51 1.49 4.20 9.11
C LEU A 51 2.65 4.39 10.10
N ASP A 52 3.00 5.64 10.39
CA ASP A 52 4.01 6.01 11.37
C ASP A 52 3.36 6.93 12.41
N ARG A 53 3.04 6.38 13.58
CA ARG A 53 2.12 6.98 14.56
C ARG A 53 0.76 7.30 13.93
N ASP A 54 0.43 8.58 13.78
CA ASP A 54 -0.81 9.09 13.19
C ASP A 54 -0.61 9.62 11.76
N VAL A 55 0.57 9.39 11.17
CA VAL A 55 0.91 9.91 9.83
C VAL A 55 1.06 8.76 8.84
N LEU A 56 0.21 8.76 7.81
CA LEU A 56 0.39 7.90 6.66
C LEU A 56 1.54 8.46 5.81
N ARG A 57 2.55 7.63 5.55
CA ARG A 57 3.74 8.00 4.77
C ARG A 57 3.88 7.14 3.52
N ARG A 58 4.45 7.75 2.47
CA ARG A 58 4.82 7.10 1.21
C ARG A 58 6.30 7.34 0.92
N ASP A 59 7.04 6.27 0.66
CA ASP A 59 8.39 6.34 0.09
C ASP A 59 8.37 5.73 -1.31
N ALA A 60 9.00 6.40 -2.27
CA ALA A 60 9.21 5.90 -3.62
C ALA A 60 10.63 6.20 -4.12
N GLY A 61 11.62 6.12 -3.23
CA GLY A 61 13.03 6.33 -3.52
C GLY A 61 13.55 7.74 -3.19
N GLY A 62 12.72 8.60 -2.64
CA GLY A 62 13.06 9.96 -2.20
C GLY A 62 12.95 10.16 -0.68
N GLY A 63 12.76 9.08 0.08
CA GLY A 63 12.47 9.11 1.51
C GLY A 63 10.96 9.13 1.81
N ALA A 64 10.62 8.79 3.06
CA ALA A 64 9.24 8.64 3.51
C ALA A 64 8.53 10.01 3.67
N GLN A 65 7.81 10.45 2.64
CA GLN A 65 7.04 11.68 2.62
C GLN A 65 5.72 11.52 3.41
N PRO A 66 5.30 12.51 4.22
CA PRO A 66 3.98 12.51 4.86
C PRO A 66 2.88 12.77 3.82
N ILE A 67 1.80 11.99 3.86
CA ILE A 67 0.67 12.11 2.90
C ILE A 67 -0.62 12.52 3.60
N VAL A 68 -0.90 11.92 4.76
CA VAL A 68 -2.09 12.22 5.57
C VAL A 68 -1.70 12.21 7.04
N THR A 69 -2.10 13.22 7.80
CA THR A 69 -2.00 13.29 9.26
C THR A 69 -3.35 12.97 9.91
N GLY A 70 -3.38 12.68 11.21
CA GLY A 70 -4.63 12.34 11.92
C GLY A 70 -5.19 10.96 11.54
N VAL A 71 -4.34 10.05 11.07
CA VAL A 71 -4.72 8.67 10.76
C VAL A 71 -4.89 7.91 12.07
N ARG A 72 -6.11 7.43 12.32
CA ARG A 72 -6.44 6.62 13.50
C ARG A 72 -6.13 5.15 13.29
N ALA A 73 -6.36 4.65 12.08
CA ALA A 73 -6.11 3.26 11.74
C ALA A 73 -5.79 3.10 10.25
N LEU A 74 -4.87 2.18 9.96
CA LEU A 74 -4.59 1.65 8.63
C LEU A 74 -4.54 0.13 8.72
N ALA A 75 -5.29 -0.54 7.85
CA ALA A 75 -5.24 -1.99 7.72
C ALA A 75 -5.14 -2.39 6.24
N PHE A 76 -4.15 -3.23 5.96
CA PHE A 76 -4.01 -3.99 4.72
C PHE A 76 -4.42 -5.43 4.98
N THR A 77 -5.37 -5.90 4.18
CA THR A 77 -5.76 -7.31 4.15
C THR A 77 -5.39 -7.88 2.79
N TYR A 78 -4.61 -8.94 2.80
CA TYR A 78 -4.02 -9.53 1.60
C TYR A 78 -4.79 -10.75 1.16
N LEU A 79 -5.10 -10.82 -0.13
CA LEU A 79 -5.90 -11.88 -0.73
C LEU A 79 -5.10 -12.60 -1.82
N ASP A 80 -5.22 -13.92 -1.87
CA ASP A 80 -4.59 -14.76 -2.88
C ASP A 80 -5.41 -14.85 -4.18
N ALA A 81 -5.03 -15.77 -5.08
CA ALA A 81 -5.70 -15.97 -6.36
C ALA A 81 -7.15 -16.48 -6.23
N ARG A 82 -7.47 -17.15 -5.12
CA ARG A 82 -8.82 -17.65 -4.79
C ARG A 82 -9.63 -16.59 -4.06
N GLY A 83 -9.02 -15.47 -3.68
CA GLY A 83 -9.65 -14.44 -2.85
C GLY A 83 -9.61 -14.76 -1.36
N GLU A 84 -8.79 -15.72 -0.95
CA GLU A 84 -8.60 -16.12 0.44
C GLU A 84 -7.49 -15.31 1.10
N LEU A 85 -7.54 -15.19 2.44
CA LEU A 85 -6.52 -14.47 3.20
C LEU A 85 -5.16 -15.16 3.05
N THR A 86 -4.12 -14.36 2.82
CA THR A 86 -2.73 -14.86 2.78
C THR A 86 -1.79 -13.96 3.55
N ALA A 87 -0.87 -14.55 4.30
CA ALA A 87 0.28 -13.84 4.89
C ALA A 87 1.52 -13.90 3.98
N ALA A 88 1.53 -14.78 2.98
CA ALA A 88 2.66 -14.95 2.07
C ALA A 88 2.63 -13.86 0.99
N ALA A 89 3.65 -13.00 0.98
CA ALA A 89 3.77 -11.87 0.05
C ALA A 89 3.74 -12.32 -1.43
N ALA A 90 4.41 -13.44 -1.75
CA ALA A 90 4.42 -14.03 -3.09
C ALA A 90 3.02 -14.47 -3.61
N ASN A 91 2.10 -14.75 -2.69
CA ASN A 91 0.74 -15.21 -3.00
C ASN A 91 -0.25 -14.06 -3.14
N VAL A 92 0.12 -12.81 -2.81
CA VAL A 92 -0.79 -11.67 -2.88
C VAL A 92 -1.23 -11.40 -4.32
N ARG A 93 -2.55 -11.28 -4.52
CA ARG A 93 -3.22 -10.97 -5.80
C ARG A 93 -4.17 -9.80 -5.70
N ALA A 94 -4.73 -9.55 -4.51
CA ALA A 94 -5.44 -8.32 -4.22
C ALA A 94 -5.13 -7.84 -2.80
N VAL A 95 -5.31 -6.53 -2.59
CA VAL A 95 -5.19 -5.89 -1.28
C VAL A 95 -6.48 -5.15 -1.00
N ARG A 96 -7.11 -5.45 0.13
CA ARG A 96 -8.13 -4.58 0.71
C ARG A 96 -7.46 -3.60 1.65
N ILE A 97 -7.79 -2.34 1.48
CA ILE A 97 -7.25 -1.21 2.22
C ILE A 97 -8.39 -0.65 3.03
N THR A 98 -8.21 -0.53 4.34
CA THR A 98 -9.11 0.20 5.23
C THR A 98 -8.32 1.31 5.90
N LEU A 99 -8.79 2.55 5.77
CA LEU A 99 -8.16 3.74 6.30
C LEU A 99 -9.20 4.53 7.10
N THR A 100 -8.88 4.82 8.36
CA THR A 100 -9.68 5.68 9.23
C THR A 100 -8.89 6.93 9.57
N VAL A 101 -9.45 8.10 9.28
CA VAL A 101 -8.85 9.41 9.52
C VAL A 101 -9.79 10.26 10.36
N ALA A 102 -9.26 11.02 11.32
CA ALA A 102 -10.00 12.00 12.09
C ALA A 102 -9.57 13.41 11.69
N ALA A 103 -10.52 14.34 11.62
CA ALA A 103 -10.20 15.74 11.36
C ALA A 103 -9.40 16.31 12.54
N THR A 104 -8.21 16.83 12.28
CA THR A 104 -7.39 17.53 13.28
C THR A 104 -7.89 18.94 13.60
N ASN A 105 -8.80 19.49 12.79
CA ASN A 105 -9.40 20.83 12.94
C ASN A 105 -10.94 20.75 12.97
N ALA A 106 -11.53 19.97 13.88
CA ALA A 106 -12.97 20.02 14.05
C ALA A 106 -13.39 21.42 14.54
N ALA A 107 -14.22 22.12 13.76
CA ALA A 107 -14.71 23.47 14.07
C ALA A 107 -15.60 23.53 15.35
N SER A 108 -15.84 22.39 15.98
CA SER A 108 -16.59 22.28 17.23
C SER A 108 -15.84 21.38 18.21
N PRO A 109 -15.54 21.85 19.43
CA PRO A 109 -14.97 21.00 20.49
C PRO A 109 -15.97 19.87 20.79
N GLY A 110 -15.56 18.62 20.56
CA GLY A 110 -16.36 17.42 20.90
C GLY A 110 -16.83 16.56 19.72
N ALA A 111 -16.67 17.00 18.47
CA ALA A 111 -16.99 16.17 17.31
C ALA A 111 -15.73 15.43 16.81
N ASP A 112 -15.43 14.25 17.36
CA ASP A 112 -14.42 13.32 16.81
C ASP A 112 -15.00 12.68 15.54
N VAL A 113 -15.10 13.47 14.47
CA VAL A 113 -15.64 13.00 13.18
C VAL A 113 -14.54 12.22 12.48
N ALA A 114 -14.59 10.90 12.64
CA ALA A 114 -13.73 9.96 11.92
C ALA A 114 -14.39 9.51 10.62
N ALA A 115 -13.67 9.63 9.50
CA ALA A 115 -14.06 9.05 8.22
C ALA A 115 -13.31 7.73 8.01
N THR A 116 -14.05 6.67 7.68
CA THR A 116 -13.46 5.39 7.27
C THR A 116 -13.72 5.14 5.80
N VAL A 117 -12.67 4.87 5.04
CA VAL A 117 -12.73 4.48 3.63
C VAL A 117 -12.18 3.07 3.49
N SER A 118 -12.92 2.20 2.80
CA SER A 118 -12.45 0.87 2.42
C SER A 118 -12.46 0.69 0.90
N THR A 119 -11.42 0.08 0.36
CA THR A 119 -11.32 -0.23 -1.06
C THR A 119 -10.54 -1.52 -1.28
N GLN A 120 -10.83 -2.24 -2.36
CA GLN A 120 -10.09 -3.42 -2.77
C GLN A 120 -9.48 -3.20 -4.14
N VAL A 121 -8.19 -3.53 -4.28
CA VAL A 121 -7.43 -3.37 -5.52
C VAL A 121 -6.71 -4.67 -5.87
N ARG A 122 -6.91 -5.13 -7.12
CA ARG A 122 -6.11 -6.20 -7.72
C ARG A 122 -4.76 -5.66 -8.20
N LEU A 123 -3.73 -6.50 -8.10
CA LEU A 123 -2.42 -6.25 -8.69
C LEU A 123 -2.52 -6.42 -10.22
N ARG A 124 -1.72 -5.68 -11.00
CA ARG A 124 -1.89 -5.61 -12.47
C ARG A 124 -1.52 -6.90 -13.22
N ASN A 125 -0.48 -7.60 -12.78
CA ASN A 125 0.15 -8.69 -13.53
C ASN A 125 0.21 -10.00 -12.73
N ARG A 126 -0.85 -10.38 -12.01
CA ARG A 126 -0.83 -11.50 -11.08
C ARG A 126 -2.15 -12.24 -10.97
#